data_AF-A0A4Q3IQD5-F1
#
_entry.id   AF-A0A4Q3IQD5-F1
#
_cell.length_a   1.000
_cell.length_b   1.000
_cell.length_c   1.000
_cell.angle_alpha   90.00
_cell.angle_beta   90.00
_cell.angle_gamma   90.00
#
_symmetry.space_group_name_H-M   'P 1'
#
loop_
_entity.id
_entity.type
_entity.pdbx_description
1 polymer ?
#
loop_
_entity_poly.entity_id
_entity_poly.type
_entity_poly.pdbx_seq_one_letter_code
_entity_poly.pdbx_strand_id
1 'polypeptide(L)' 'GWGHQIRSYVLQPYQMVKDLRTNAETSNTAAVLDGDLDMFMEASLASRIGGHADKQDG' A
#
# COMPACT_ATOMS: atom_id res chain seq x y z
N GLY A 1 -18.19 1.40 13.16
CA GLY A 1 -18.04 1.57 11.70
C GLY A 1 -17.27 0.40 11.14
N TRP A 2 -17.25 0.23 9.82
CA TRP A 2 -16.31 -0.70 9.16
C TRP A 2 -14.88 -0.33 9.59
N GLY A 3 -14.06 -1.32 9.95
CA GLY A 3 -12.75 -1.12 10.59
C GLY A 3 -11.73 -0.38 9.72
N HIS A 4 -10.53 -0.14 10.28
CA HIS A 4 -9.45 0.58 9.59
C HIS A 4 -8.73 -0.34 8.59
N GLN A 5 -9.36 -0.53 7.42
CA GLN A 5 -8.80 -1.32 6.32
C GLN A 5 -7.52 -0.67 5.79
N ILE A 6 -6.43 -1.44 5.71
CA ILE A 6 -5.15 -0.94 5.22
C ILE A 6 -4.94 -1.15 3.72
N ARG A 7 -5.59 -2.17 3.14
CA ARG A 7 -5.36 -2.59 1.75
C ARG A 7 -6.61 -3.22 1.17
N SER A 8 -6.91 -2.87 -0.08
CA SER A 8 -7.99 -3.44 -0.86
C SER A 8 -7.44 -4.48 -1.83
N TYR A 9 -8.12 -5.63 -1.90
CA TYR A 9 -7.85 -6.69 -2.87
C TYR A 9 -9.12 -6.89 -3.70
N VAL A 10 -9.08 -6.47 -4.96
CA VAL A 10 -10.13 -6.72 -5.94
C VAL A 10 -9.59 -7.79 -6.88
N LEU A 11 -10.23 -8.96 -6.93
CA LEU A 11 -9.76 -10.08 -7.75
C LEU A 11 -10.61 -10.31 -8.99
N GLN A 12 -11.84 -9.80 -9.02
CA GLN A 12 -12.80 -9.90 -10.13
C GLN A 12 -13.76 -8.70 -10.12
N PRO A 13 -14.26 -8.25 -11.29
CA PRO A 13 -13.84 -8.65 -12.65
C PRO A 13 -12.47 -8.08 -13.04
N TYR A 14 -11.99 -7.08 -12.30
CA TYR A 14 -10.68 -6.48 -12.45
C TYR A 14 -9.76 -6.94 -11.32
N GLN A 15 -8.48 -7.09 -11.62
CA GLN A 15 -7.46 -7.45 -10.66
C GLN A 15 -6.70 -6.20 -10.21
N MET A 16 -6.78 -5.90 -8.92
CA MET A 16 -6.08 -4.77 -8.31
C MET A 16 -5.83 -5.01 -6.83
N VAL A 17 -4.61 -4.74 -6.40
CA VAL A 17 -4.26 -4.56 -4.99
C VAL A 17 -3.88 -3.11 -4.78
N LYS A 18 -4.47 -2.45 -3.77
CA LYS A 18 -4.18 -1.06 -3.43
C LYS A 18 -3.99 -0.88 -1.93
N ASP A 19 -2.83 -0.38 -1.52
CA ASP A 19 -2.56 0.01 -0.13
C ASP A 19 -3.06 1.43 0.11
N LEU A 20 -4.02 1.58 1.02
CA LEU A 20 -4.72 2.84 1.28
C LEU A 20 -3.87 3.82 2.11
N ARG A 21 -2.77 3.35 2.70
CA ARG A 21 -1.88 4.19 3.52
C ARG A 21 -0.84 4.91 2.67
N THR A 22 -0.41 4.27 1.57
CA THR A 22 0.70 4.74 0.72
C THR A 22 0.29 5.03 -0.71
N ASN A 23 -0.94 4.67 -1.11
CA ASN A 23 -1.44 4.70 -2.48
C ASN A 23 -0.68 3.79 -3.47
N ALA A 24 0.24 2.94 -3.01
CA ALA A 24 0.88 1.94 -3.85
C ALA A 24 -0.16 0.95 -4.37
N GLU A 25 -0.11 0.63 -5.66
CA GLU A 25 -1.06 -0.28 -6.31
C GLU A 25 -0.41 -1.13 -7.40
N THR A 26 -0.96 -2.31 -7.64
CA THR A 26 -0.55 -3.22 -8.70
C THR A 26 -1.73 -4.02 -9.22
N SER A 27 -1.72 -4.34 -10.52
CA SER A 27 -2.67 -5.28 -11.14
C SER A 27 -2.21 -6.73 -11.06
N ASN A 28 -0.95 -7.01 -10.71
CA ASN A 28 -0.43 -8.37 -10.57
C ASN A 28 -0.85 -8.98 -9.23
N THR A 29 -2.14 -9.27 -9.07
CA THR A 29 -2.69 -9.79 -7.81
C THR A 29 -2.14 -11.17 -7.45
N ALA A 30 -1.78 -11.99 -8.44
CA ALA A 30 -1.27 -13.34 -8.22
C ALA A 30 0.07 -13.31 -7.48
N ALA A 31 1.04 -12.52 -7.95
CA ALA A 31 2.33 -12.38 -7.28
C ALA A 31 2.19 -11.89 -5.82
N VAL A 32 1.28 -10.93 -5.59
CA VAL A 32 1.01 -10.44 -4.23
C VAL A 32 0.44 -11.54 -3.32
N LEU A 33 -0.42 -12.40 -3.86
CA LEU A 33 -0.95 -13.56 -3.12
C LEU A 33 0.11 -14.65 -2.91
N ASP A 34 1.09 -14.74 -3.80
CA ASP A 34 2.26 -15.62 -3.69
C ASP A 34 3.36 -15.06 -2.76
N GLY A 35 3.16 -13.85 -2.22
CA GLY A 35 4.03 -13.26 -1.19
C GLY A 35 4.93 -12.12 -1.66
N ASP A 36 4.80 -11.67 -2.92
CA ASP A 36 5.49 -10.48 -3.44
C ASP A 36 4.89 -9.20 -2.82
N LEU A 37 5.40 -8.85 -1.63
CA LEU A 37 4.91 -7.73 -0.81
C LEU A 37 5.91 -6.58 -0.69
N ASP A 38 7.10 -6.73 -1.29
CA ASP A 38 8.24 -5.82 -1.09
C ASP A 38 7.88 -4.37 -1.44
N MET A 39 7.23 -4.16 -2.59
CA MET A 39 6.74 -2.84 -3.02
C MET A 39 5.90 -2.14 -1.93
N PHE A 40 5.02 -2.88 -1.25
CA PHE A 40 4.16 -2.28 -0.23
C PHE A 40 4.90 -2.05 1.10
N MET A 41 5.86 -2.91 1.45
CA MET A 41 6.69 -2.74 2.64
C MET A 41 7.60 -1.52 2.48
N GLU A 42 8.28 -1.41 1.34
CA GLU A 42 9.12 -0.26 1.00
C GLU A 42 8.32 1.03 0.98
N ALA A 43 7.17 1.08 0.30
CA ALA A 43 6.31 2.26 0.29
C ALA A 43 5.85 2.65 1.69
N SER A 44 5.55 1.68 2.55
CA SER A 44 5.14 1.93 3.94
C SER A 44 6.30 2.47 4.78
N LEU A 45 7.52 1.99 4.56
CA LEU A 45 8.70 2.48 5.27
C LEU A 45 9.07 3.89 4.78
N ALA A 46 9.11 4.10 3.47
CA ALA A 46 9.36 5.39 2.85
C ALA A 46 8.33 6.45 3.30
N SER A 47 7.04 6.10 3.37
CA SER A 47 6.00 7.02 3.87
C SER A 47 6.23 7.43 5.32
N ARG A 48 6.73 6.52 6.18
CA ARG A 48 7.06 6.83 7.58
C ARG A 48 8.31 7.70 7.71
N ILE A 49 9.33 7.45 6.89
CA ILE A 49 10.57 8.24 6.90
C ILE A 49 10.34 9.63 6.28
N GLY A 50 9.66 9.70 5.13
CA GLY A 50 9.31 10.95 4.46
C GLY A 50 8.33 11.80 5.25
N GLY A 51 7.41 11.20 6.01
CA GLY A 51 6.54 11.91 6.95
C GLY A 51 7.27 12.53 8.15
N HIS A 52 8.51 12.14 8.43
CA HIS A 52 9.39 12.77 9.41
C HIS A 52 10.25 13.90 8.82
N ALA A 53 10.30 14.06 7.49
CA ALA A 53 11.10 15.08 6.82
C ALA A 53 10.32 16.39 6.54
N ASP A 54 9.01 16.41 6.75
CA ASP A 54 8.13 17.58 6.48
C ASP A 54 7.58 18.22 7.76
N LYS A 55 8.31 18.08 8.89
CA LYS A 55 7.97 18.73 10.16
C LYS A 55 9.20 19.34 10.84
N GLN A 56 9.99 20.04 10.06
CA GLN A 56 10.95 21.06 10.49
C GLN A 56 11.07 22.05 9.34
N ASP A 57 10.23 23.09 9.41
CA ASP A 57 10.48 24.48 8.97
C ASP A 57 9.15 25.16 8.61
N GLY A 58 8.75 26.10 9.47
CA GLY A 58 7.51 26.87 9.42
C GLY A 58 7.06 27.32 10.79
#